data_AF-A0A916U2C2-F1
#
_entry.id   AF-A0A916U2C2-F1
#
_cell.length_a   1.000
_cell.length_b   1.000
_cell.length_c   1.000
_cell.angle_alpha   90.00
_cell.angle_beta   90.00
_cell.angle_gamma   90.00
#
_symmetry.space_group_name_H-M   'P 1'
#
loop_
_entity.id
_entity.type
_entity.pdbx_description
1 polymer ?
#
loop_
_entity_poly.entity_id
_entity_poly.type
_entity_poly.pdbx_seq_one_letter_code
_entity_poly.pdbx_strand_id
1 'polypeptide(L)'
;MFVIYWTALVRTPGQTDLVKTPFRKEFDLTCMSELLAFAEQLRVQQRSGPPDEEGAVSHINYCSENPSSIGQAGAADPLPNYDWQKRRKHMPSYKRRR
;
A
#
# COMPACT_ATOMS: atom_id res chain seq x y z
N MET A 1 14.33 9.33 2.93
CA MET A 1 14.53 7.98 2.38
C MET A 1 13.24 7.57 1.73
N PHE A 2 13.30 6.89 0.59
CA PHE A 2 12.12 6.28 0.01
C PHE A 2 12.10 4.78 0.29
N VAL A 3 10.91 4.21 0.46
CA VAL A 3 10.75 2.78 0.64
C VAL A 3 9.65 2.27 -0.26
N ILE A 4 9.89 1.12 -0.88
CA ILE A 4 8.87 0.37 -1.58
C ILE A 4 8.64 -0.96 -0.86
N TYR A 5 7.37 -1.28 -0.69
CA TYR A 5 6.88 -2.54 -0.14
C TYR A 5 6.08 -3.26 -1.22
N TRP A 6 6.23 -4.57 -1.29
CA TRP A 6 5.40 -5.40 -2.15
C TRP A 6 5.23 -6.79 -1.54
N THR A 7 4.26 -7.53 -2.02
CA THR A 7 4.09 -8.95 -1.67
C THR A 7 4.32 -9.78 -2.91
N ALA A 8 5.02 -10.90 -2.79
CA ALA A 8 5.15 -11.87 -3.87
C ALA A 8 4.84 -13.28 -3.37
N LEU A 9 4.35 -14.13 -4.27
CA LEU A 9 4.25 -15.57 -4.02
C LEU A 9 5.64 -16.19 -4.09
N VAL A 10 6.05 -16.88 -3.03
CA VAL A 10 7.38 -17.50 -2.94
C VAL A 10 7.22 -18.94 -2.47
N ARG A 11 8.03 -19.84 -3.04
CA ARG A 11 8.15 -21.20 -2.55
C ARG A 11 9.12 -21.25 -1.37
N THR A 12 8.59 -21.59 -0.20
CA THR A 12 9.43 -21.83 0.98
C THR A 12 10.10 -23.21 0.86
N PRO A 13 11.41 -23.34 1.16
CA PRO A 13 12.06 -24.64 1.20
C PRO A 13 11.32 -25.62 2.11
N GLY A 14 10.98 -26.80 1.59
CA GLY A 14 10.21 -27.81 2.32
C GLY A 14 8.69 -27.65 2.25
N GLN A 15 8.16 -26.70 1.47
CA GLN A 15 6.72 -26.48 1.28
C GLN A 15 6.32 -26.61 -0.19
N THR A 16 5.19 -27.28 -0.43
CA THR A 16 4.64 -27.47 -1.79
C THR A 16 3.88 -26.23 -2.26
N ASP A 17 3.25 -25.51 -1.34
CA ASP A 17 2.41 -24.35 -1.64
C ASP A 17 3.23 -23.06 -1.71
N LEU A 18 2.75 -22.11 -2.53
CA LEU A 18 3.29 -20.77 -2.58
C LEU A 18 2.72 -19.92 -1.44
N VAL A 19 3.59 -19.16 -0.78
CA VAL A 19 3.22 -18.31 0.34
C VAL A 19 3.39 -16.84 -0.03
N LYS A 20 2.38 -16.03 0.29
CA LYS A 20 2.47 -14.57 0.16
C LYS A 20 3.49 -14.02 1.14
N THR A 21 4.63 -13.58 0.62
CA THR A 21 5.75 -13.07 1.41
C THR A 21 5.90 -11.56 1.19
N PRO A 22 5.95 -10.75 2.26
CA PRO A 22 6.21 -9.32 2.14
C PRO A 22 7.69 -9.05 1.90
N PHE A 23 7.97 -8.08 1.04
CA PHE A 23 9.29 -7.60 0.70
C PHE A 23 9.39 -6.09 0.87
N ARG A 24 10.62 -5.62 1.07
CA ARG A 24 10.96 -4.22 1.26
C ARG A 24 12.26 -3.90 0.53
N LYS A 25 12.30 -2.73 -0.10
CA LYS A 25 13.54 -2.13 -0.61
C LYS A 25 13.59 -0.64 -0.29
N GLU A 26 14.73 -0.20 0.21
CA GLU A 26 15.01 1.19 0.54
C GLU A 26 15.80 1.85 -0.58
N PHE A 27 15.56 3.15 -0.77
CA PHE A 27 16.28 4.00 -1.71
C PHE A 27 16.63 5.31 -1.02
N ASP A 28 17.79 5.86 -1.37
CA ASP A 28 18.17 7.19 -0.92
C ASP A 28 17.24 8.28 -1.50
N LEU A 29 17.17 9.44 -0.84
CA LEU A 29 16.37 10.58 -1.31
C LEU A 29 16.77 11.09 -2.70
N THR A 30 18.01 10.85 -3.12
CA THR A 30 18.52 11.25 -4.44
C THR A 30 18.20 10.23 -5.54
N CYS A 31 17.78 9.01 -5.19
CA CYS A 31 17.57 7.90 -6.13
C CYS A 31 16.11 7.73 -6.58
N MET A 32 15.37 8.83 -6.76
CA MET A 32 13.95 8.78 -7.15
C MET A 32 13.72 8.05 -8.48
N SER A 33 14.58 8.28 -9.48
CA SER A 33 14.47 7.64 -10.80
C SER A 33 14.59 6.12 -10.72
N GLU A 34 15.56 5.63 -9.96
CA GLU A 34 15.79 4.20 -9.73
C GLU A 34 14.61 3.54 -9.01
N LEU A 35 14.05 4.24 -8.03
CA LEU A 35 12.86 3.79 -7.33
C LEU A 35 11.68 3.64 -8.29
N LEU A 36 11.43 4.63 -9.13
CA LEU A 36 10.31 4.60 -10.07
C LEU A 36 10.50 3.50 -11.11
N ALA A 37 11.73 3.31 -11.59
CA ALA A 37 12.06 2.22 -12.50
C ALA A 37 11.79 0.85 -11.86
N PHE A 38 12.21 0.66 -10.60
CA PHE A 38 11.95 -0.58 -9.86
C PHE A 38 10.44 -0.79 -9.61
N ALA A 39 9.71 0.26 -9.25
CA ALA A 39 8.26 0.19 -9.09
C ALA A 39 7.56 -0.21 -10.39
N GLU A 40 8.03 0.28 -11.54
CA GLU A 40 7.46 -0.11 -12.82
C GLU A 40 7.79 -1.56 -13.19
N GLN A 41 8.98 -2.05 -12.88
CA GLN A 41 9.31 -3.48 -13.03
C GLN A 41 8.33 -4.36 -12.23
N LEU A 42 8.01 -3.99 -10.99
CA LEU A 42 7.02 -4.71 -10.17
C LEU A 42 5.61 -4.65 -10.78
N ARG A 43 5.20 -3.50 -11.34
CA ARG A 43 3.89 -3.37 -12.01
C ARG A 43 3.82 -4.17 -13.30
N VAL A 44 4.92 -4.25 -14.05
CA VAL A 44 5.01 -5.12 -15.23
C VAL A 44 4.82 -6.57 -14.79
N GLN A 45 5.58 -7.03 -13.78
CA GLN A 45 5.45 -8.38 -13.23
C GLN A 45 4.03 -8.70 -12.76
N GLN A 46 3.39 -7.76 -12.06
CA GLN A 46 2.00 -7.88 -11.63
C GLN A 46 1.01 -8.06 -12.79
N ARG A 47 1.28 -7.46 -13.96
CA ARG A 47 0.39 -7.54 -15.14
C ARG A 47 0.69 -8.72 -16.05
N SER A 48 1.94 -9.15 -16.11
CA SER A 48 2.40 -10.13 -17.11
C SER A 48 2.25 -11.58 -16.68
N GLY A 49 2.23 -11.86 -15.37
CA GLY A 49 2.19 -13.22 -14.83
C GLY A 49 0.79 -13.67 -14.42
N PRO A 50 0.51 -14.99 -14.43
CA PRO A 50 -0.63 -15.57 -13.74
C PRO A 50 -0.58 -15.25 -12.25
N PRO A 51 -1.71 -14.92 -11.60
CA PRO A 51 -1.73 -14.43 -10.22
C PRO A 51 -1.31 -15.46 -9.17
N ASP A 52 -1.31 -16.75 -9.54
CA ASP A 52 -1.05 -17.88 -8.64
C ASP A 52 0.31 -18.57 -8.90
N GLU A 53 1.18 -17.93 -9.70
CA GLU A 53 2.53 -18.44 -9.99
C GLU A 53 3.61 -17.89 -9.04
N GLU A 54 4.73 -18.61 -8.97
CA GLU A 54 5.87 -18.16 -8.18
C GLU A 54 6.41 -16.83 -8.73
N GLY A 55 6.61 -15.86 -7.84
CA GLY A 55 6.98 -14.49 -8.19
C GLY A 55 5.79 -13.59 -8.53
N ALA A 56 4.53 -14.08 -8.51
CA ALA A 56 3.36 -13.23 -8.75
C ALA A 56 3.30 -12.09 -7.71
N VAL A 57 3.31 -10.85 -8.19
CA VAL A 57 3.40 -9.64 -7.37
C VAL A 57 2.01 -9.09 -7.05
N SER A 58 1.79 -8.70 -5.79
CA SER A 58 0.61 -8.01 -5.31
C SER A 58 0.95 -6.92 -4.29
N HIS A 59 0.02 -5.98 -4.07
CA HIS A 59 0.13 -4.94 -3.04
C HIS A 59 1.43 -4.11 -3.08
N ILE A 60 1.69 -3.41 -4.19
CA ILE A 60 2.84 -2.52 -4.33
C ILE A 60 2.52 -1.17 -3.66
N ASN A 61 3.31 -0.76 -2.67
CA ASN A 61 3.17 0.51 -1.96
C ASN A 61 4.51 1.26 -1.92
N TYR A 62 4.47 2.57 -2.20
CA TYR A 62 5.62 3.47 -2.10
C TYR A 62 5.37 4.50 -0.99
N CYS A 63 6.36 4.68 -0.13
CA CYS A 63 6.34 5.64 0.97
C CYS A 63 7.55 6.59 0.86
N SER A 64 7.28 7.90 0.92
CA SER A 64 8.30 8.96 1.00
C SER A 64 8.71 9.36 2.41
N GLU A 65 7.92 8.96 3.39
CA GLU A 65 8.23 9.10 4.81
C GLU A 65 8.41 7.72 5.44
N ASN A 66 9.22 7.65 6.50
CA ASN A 66 9.31 6.45 7.32
C ASN A 66 7.92 6.16 7.89
N PRO A 67 7.31 4.98 7.66
CA PRO A 67 5.98 4.66 8.20
C PRO A 67 5.91 4.72 9.73
N SER A 68 7.06 4.57 10.40
CA SER A 68 7.20 4.71 11.86
C SER A 68 7.29 6.17 12.32
N SER A 69 7.40 7.13 11.39
CA SER A 69 7.43 8.55 11.65
C SER A 69 6.04 9.16 11.46
N ILE A 70 5.05 8.56 12.12
CA ILE A 70 3.81 9.26 12.46
C ILE A 70 4.22 10.38 13.43
N GLY A 71 3.82 11.62 13.14
CA GLY A 71 4.20 12.79 13.95
C GLY A 71 3.85 12.66 15.44
N GLN A 72 4.14 13.70 16.23
CA GLN A 72 3.86 13.69 17.68
C GLN A 72 2.45 13.17 17.98
N ALA A 73 2.33 12.36 19.03
CA ALA A 73 1.03 11.83 19.46
C ALA A 73 0.03 12.98 19.62
N GLY A 74 -1.16 12.82 19.05
CA GLY A 74 -2.20 13.85 19.04
C GLY A 74 -2.08 14.90 17.93
N ALA A 75 -1.15 14.78 16.98
CA ALA A 75 -1.10 15.64 15.79
C ALA A 75 -2.39 15.60 14.94
N ALA A 76 -3.11 14.48 14.99
CA ALA A 76 -4.41 14.31 14.33
C ALA A 76 -5.60 14.56 15.28
N ASP A 77 -5.35 14.87 16.55
CA ASP A 77 -6.43 15.13 17.49
C ASP A 77 -7.04 16.50 17.16
N PRO A 78 -8.36 16.55 16.90
CA PRO A 78 -9.02 17.82 16.69
C PRO A 78 -8.95 18.65 17.97
N LEU A 79 -8.76 19.97 17.82
CA LEU A 79 -8.98 20.90 18.92
C LEU A 79 -10.43 20.77 19.45
N PRO A 80 -10.70 21.07 20.73
CA PRO A 80 -12.04 20.95 21.31
C PRO A 80 -13.13 21.72 20.55
N ASN A 81 -12.73 22.76 19.80
CA ASN A 81 -13.60 23.60 18.98
C ASN A 81 -13.58 23.25 17.48
N TYR A 82 -13.03 22.09 17.10
CA TYR A 82 -12.99 21.67 15.70
C TYR A 82 -14.39 21.33 15.20
N ASP A 83 -14.90 22.14 14.29
CA ASP A 83 -16.21 21.93 13.64
C ASP A 83 -16.10 20.79 12.62
N TRP A 84 -16.32 19.55 13.06
CA TRP A 84 -16.32 18.39 12.18
C TRP A 84 -17.57 18.40 11.29
N GLN A 85 -17.42 18.85 10.05
CA GLN A 85 -18.48 18.70 9.06
C GLN A 85 -18.35 17.35 8.35
N LYS A 86 -19.37 16.48 8.49
CA LYS A 86 -19.47 15.26 7.68
C LYS A 86 -19.50 15.65 6.20
N ARG A 87 -18.47 15.26 5.45
CA ARG A 87 -18.37 15.51 3.99
C ARG A 87 -19.49 14.85 3.17
N ARG A 88 -20.20 13.88 3.74
CA ARG A 88 -21.33 13.21 3.07
C ARG A 88 -22.63 13.88 3.50
N LYS A 89 -23.33 14.48 2.53
CA LYS A 89 -24.73 14.85 2.70
C LYS A 89 -25.51 13.58 3.04
N HIS A 90 -26.32 13.65 4.09
CA HIS A 90 -27.29 12.60 4.40
C HIS A 90 -28.19 12.42 3.18
N MET A 91 -28.02 11.33 2.43
CA MET A 91 -29.01 10.92 1.43
C MET A 91 -30.29 10.53 2.18
N PRO A 92 -31.45 11.17 1.92
CA PRO A 92 -32.69 10.75 2.53
C PRO A 92 -32.98 9.31 2.12
N SER A 93 -33.31 8.45 3.09
CA SER A 93 -33.71 7.08 2.84
C SER A 93 -34.96 7.09 1.95
N TYR A 94 -34.81 6.62 0.71
CA TYR A 94 -35.94 6.48 -0.21
C TYR A 94 -36.89 5.43 0.39
N LYS A 95 -38.08 5.85 0.84
CA LYS A 95 -39.12 4.92 1.28
C LYS A 95 -39.49 4.04 0.08
N ARG A 96 -39.12 2.75 0.11
CA ARG A 96 -39.68 1.74 -0.79
C ARG A 96 -41.20 1.77 -0.63
N ARG A 97 -41.91 2.30 -1.62
CA ARG A 97 -43.35 2.05 -1.75
C ARG A 97 -43.51 0.54 -2.02
N ARG A 98 -44.32 -0.10 -1.18
CA ARG A 98 -44.80 -1.46 -1.38
C ARG A 98 -45.75 -1.52 -2.57
#